data_AF-A0A350QI67-F1
#
_entry.id   AF-A0A350QI67-F1
#
_cell.length_a   1.000
_cell.length_b   1.000
_cell.length_c   1.000
_cell.angle_alpha   90.00
_cell.angle_beta   90.00
_cell.angle_gamma   90.00
#
_symmetry.space_group_name_H-M   'P 1'
#
loop_
_entity.id
_entity.type
_entity.pdbx_description
1 polymer ?
#
loop_
_entity_poly.entity_id
_entity_poly.type
_entity_poly.pdbx_seq_one_letter_code
_entity_poly.pdbx_strand_id
1 'polypeptide(L)'
;RASGYQTPVSPLISSTALSTLLLAPWGAFSINLAAITAAICTGTEAHPRPEKRYIAGIAAGVCYLLAGLAGATVVALFAAFPKEMVAALAGLALISTIAANLATTTSEPKYRDAAVITLLVTASGASFFGLASAFWGLIAGAVTVLIQKRDSASG
;
A
#
# COMPACT_ATOMS: atom_id res chain seq x y z
N ARG A 1 9.62 5.83 -5.08
CA ARG A 1 9.72 6.05 -6.54
C ARG A 1 8.87 7.21 -7.02
N ALA A 2 7.56 7.25 -6.73
CA ALA A 2 6.68 8.36 -7.13
C ALA A 2 7.19 9.76 -6.72
N SER A 3 7.89 9.89 -5.58
CA SER A 3 8.50 11.15 -5.13
C SER A 3 9.98 11.32 -5.52
N GLY A 4 10.46 10.66 -6.59
CA GLY A 4 11.84 10.83 -7.10
C GLY A 4 12.93 10.02 -6.37
N TYR A 5 12.62 9.36 -5.25
CA TYR A 5 13.56 8.50 -4.55
C TYR A 5 13.74 7.13 -5.25
N GLN A 6 14.98 6.82 -5.59
CA GLN A 6 15.47 5.53 -6.08
C GLN A 6 15.98 4.70 -4.89
N THR A 7 15.07 4.07 -4.15
CA THR A 7 15.45 3.16 -3.06
C THR A 7 15.53 1.72 -3.56
N PRO A 8 16.59 0.96 -3.21
CA PRO A 8 16.68 -0.46 -3.55
C PRO A 8 15.59 -1.23 -2.82
N VAL A 9 14.86 -2.09 -3.54
CA VAL A 9 13.67 -2.79 -3.02
C VAL A 9 14.08 -3.92 -2.04
N SER A 10 15.21 -4.57 -2.29
CA SER A 10 15.69 -5.70 -1.49
C SER A 10 15.97 -5.34 -0.02
N PRO A 11 16.73 -4.27 0.31
CA PRO A 11 16.94 -3.85 1.69
C PRO A 11 15.66 -3.44 2.43
N LEU A 12 14.67 -2.88 1.72
CA LEU A 12 13.39 -2.49 2.32
C LEU A 12 12.58 -3.73 2.73
N ILE A 13 12.47 -4.72 1.85
CA ILE A 13 11.73 -5.95 2.13
C ILE A 13 12.43 -6.76 3.24
N SER A 14 13.76 -6.88 3.17
CA SER A 14 14.53 -7.61 4.17
C SER A 14 14.47 -6.97 5.55
N SER A 15 14.50 -5.63 5.63
CA SER A 15 14.41 -4.93 6.92
C SER A 15 13.03 -5.06 7.56
N THR A 16 11.93 -4.98 6.79
CA THR A 16 10.58 -5.24 7.33
C THR A 16 10.37 -6.69 7.75
N ALA A 17 10.90 -7.65 6.98
CA ALA A 17 10.83 -9.07 7.33
C ALA A 17 11.62 -9.38 8.60
N LEU A 18 12.84 -8.86 8.72
CA LEU A 18 13.67 -9.01 9.91
C LEU A 18 13.01 -8.36 11.13
N SER A 19 12.45 -7.16 10.96
CA SER A 19 11.72 -6.48 12.03
C SER A 19 10.49 -7.30 12.47
N THR A 20 9.74 -7.87 11.52
CA THR A 20 8.63 -8.77 11.84
C THR A 20 9.11 -9.99 12.61
N LEU A 21 10.21 -10.63 12.19
CA LEU A 21 10.77 -11.79 12.88
C LEU A 21 11.20 -11.48 14.31
N LEU A 22 11.82 -10.32 14.53
CA LEU A 22 12.28 -9.88 15.85
C LEU A 22 11.12 -9.50 16.78
N LEU A 23 10.07 -8.89 16.23
CA LEU A 23 8.89 -8.46 16.99
C LEU A 23 7.78 -9.52 17.05
N ALA A 24 7.89 -10.62 16.28
CA ALA A 24 6.94 -11.74 16.30
C ALA A 24 6.64 -12.27 17.72
N PRO A 25 7.63 -12.50 18.61
CA PRO A 25 7.36 -12.92 19.99
C PRO A 25 6.58 -11.88 20.82
N TRP A 26 6.59 -10.61 20.43
CA TRP A 26 5.80 -9.54 21.04
C TRP A 26 4.40 -9.36 20.42
N GLY A 27 3.98 -10.30 19.55
CA GLY A 27 2.66 -10.26 18.92
C GLY A 27 2.60 -9.44 17.62
N ALA A 28 3.74 -9.04 17.05
CA ALA A 28 3.75 -8.41 15.73
C ALA A 28 3.49 -9.47 14.64
N PHE A 29 2.30 -9.42 14.04
CA PHE A 29 1.88 -10.40 13.02
C PHE A 29 2.40 -10.08 11.61
N SER A 30 2.54 -8.80 11.27
CA SER A 30 3.07 -8.37 9.96
C SER A 30 3.49 -6.90 9.96
N ILE A 31 4.77 -6.63 9.65
CA ILE A 31 5.25 -5.28 9.39
C ILE A 31 5.42 -5.11 7.88
N ASN A 32 4.78 -4.07 7.32
CA ASN A 32 4.83 -3.76 5.89
C ASN A 32 5.11 -2.27 5.66
N LEU A 33 5.41 -1.92 4.40
CA LEU A 33 5.56 -0.53 4.00
C LEU A 33 4.17 0.14 3.90
N ALA A 34 3.94 1.14 4.75
CA ALA A 34 2.75 1.98 4.69
C ALA A 34 2.83 2.93 3.48
N ALA A 35 2.44 2.45 2.30
CA ALA A 35 2.57 3.19 1.04
C ALA A 35 1.84 4.55 1.04
N ILE A 36 0.65 4.62 1.67
CA ILE A 36 -0.16 5.84 1.77
C ILE A 36 0.54 6.88 2.65
N THR A 37 0.90 6.48 3.87
CA THR A 37 1.63 7.35 4.81
C THR A 37 2.96 7.79 4.21
N ALA A 38 3.68 6.89 3.56
CA ALA A 38 4.92 7.22 2.87
C ALA A 38 4.67 8.28 1.77
N ALA A 39 3.66 8.11 0.92
CA ALA A 39 3.33 9.09 -0.12
C ALA A 39 2.99 10.48 0.45
N ILE A 40 2.29 10.54 1.59
CA ILE A 40 1.98 11.79 2.30
C ILE A 40 3.27 12.41 2.85
N CYS A 41 4.06 11.65 3.60
CA CYS A 41 5.30 12.14 4.21
C CYS A 41 6.38 12.51 3.19
N THR A 42 6.37 11.94 1.98
CA THR A 42 7.31 12.28 0.91
C THR A 42 6.79 13.37 -0.04
N GLY A 43 5.58 13.87 0.17
CA GLY A 43 4.98 14.97 -0.57
C GLY A 43 5.74 16.29 -0.43
N THR A 44 5.58 17.19 -1.39
CA THR A 44 6.20 18.53 -1.38
C THR A 44 5.74 19.38 -0.19
N GLU A 45 4.52 19.12 0.30
CA GLU A 45 3.92 19.76 1.46
C GLU A 45 4.62 19.41 2.78
N ALA A 46 5.30 18.26 2.87
CA ALA A 46 5.94 17.81 4.11
C ALA A 46 7.19 18.63 4.44
N HIS A 47 7.98 19.00 3.42
CA HIS A 47 9.10 19.93 3.54
C HIS A 47 9.57 20.37 2.15
N PRO A 48 9.86 21.67 1.93
CA PRO A 48 10.32 22.19 0.63
C PRO A 48 11.66 21.59 0.21
N ARG A 49 12.58 21.33 1.16
CA ARG A 49 13.81 20.56 0.91
C ARG A 49 13.54 19.05 0.96
N PRO A 50 13.75 18.29 -0.13
CA PRO A 50 13.47 16.86 -0.19
C PRO A 50 14.28 16.07 0.85
N GLU A 51 15.55 16.41 1.07
CA GLU A 51 16.45 15.72 2.02
C GLU A 51 15.95 15.71 3.47
N LYS A 52 15.04 16.62 3.84
CA LYS A 52 14.48 16.72 5.21
C LYS A 52 13.10 16.10 5.36
N ARG A 53 12.51 15.54 4.30
CA ARG A 53 11.15 14.95 4.34
C ARG A 53 11.04 13.74 5.26
N TYR A 54 12.15 13.10 5.61
CA TYR A 54 12.16 12.01 6.59
C TYR A 54 11.64 12.44 7.98
N ILE A 55 11.74 13.73 8.32
CA ILE A 55 11.25 14.28 9.60
C ILE A 55 9.74 14.07 9.73
N ALA A 56 8.98 14.22 8.63
CA ALA A 56 7.54 13.96 8.63
C ALA A 56 7.24 12.48 8.91
N GLY A 57 8.06 11.57 8.38
CA GLY A 57 7.95 10.14 8.67
C GLY A 57 8.27 9.81 10.13
N ILE A 58 9.31 10.42 10.71
CA ILE A 58 9.65 10.25 12.13
C ILE A 58 8.54 10.77 13.02
N ALA A 59 8.03 11.98 12.75
CA ALA A 59 6.94 12.57 13.52
C ALA A 59 5.68 11.69 13.47
N ALA A 60 5.30 11.20 12.29
CA ALA A 60 4.19 10.26 12.14
C ALA A 60 4.43 8.97 12.96
N GLY A 61 5.63 8.40 12.91
CA GLY A 61 6.01 7.23 13.71
C GLY A 61 5.89 7.47 15.21
N VAL A 62 6.41 8.60 15.71
CA VAL A 62 6.30 8.97 17.14
C VAL A 62 4.84 9.14 17.55
N CYS A 63 4.04 9.85 16.76
CA CYS A 63 2.61 9.99 17.01
C CYS A 63 1.90 8.63 17.02
N TYR A 64 2.25 7.71 16.13
CA TYR A 64 1.68 6.35 16.13
C TYR A 64 2.11 5.53 17.34
N LEU A 65 3.35 5.67 17.83
CA LEU A 65 3.77 5.02 19.07
C LEU A 65 3.00 5.56 20.28
N LEU A 66 2.83 6.89 20.38
CA LEU A 66 2.05 7.52 21.45
C LEU A 66 0.57 7.09 21.39
N ALA A 67 -0.03 7.08 20.19
CA ALA A 67 -1.37 6.58 19.99
C ALA A 67 -1.48 5.08 20.30
N GLY A 68 -0.44 4.30 19.99
CA GLY A 68 -0.34 2.87 20.29
C GLY A 68 -0.33 2.57 21.79
N LEU A 69 0.30 3.43 22.62
CA LEU A 69 0.22 3.33 24.09
C LEU A 69 -1.23 3.47 24.60
N ALA A 70 -2.02 4.32 23.94
CA ALA A 70 -3.45 4.46 24.18
C ALA A 70 -4.29 3.53 23.29
N GLY A 71 -3.69 2.51 22.66
CA GLY A 71 -4.34 1.69 21.63
C GLY A 71 -5.62 1.00 22.12
N ALA A 72 -5.61 0.47 23.34
CA ALA A 72 -6.80 -0.12 23.95
C ALA A 72 -7.95 0.90 24.08
N THR A 73 -7.64 2.13 24.48
CA THR A 73 -8.61 3.23 24.59
C THR A 73 -9.13 3.64 23.22
N VAL A 74 -8.26 3.72 22.21
CA VAL A 74 -8.65 4.03 20.83
C VAL A 74 -9.58 2.96 20.26
N VAL A 75 -9.25 1.69 20.47
CA VAL A 75 -10.10 0.56 20.04
C VAL A 75 -11.45 0.59 20.76
N ALA A 76 -11.47 0.83 22.08
CA ALA A 76 -12.69 0.95 22.85
C ALA A 76 -13.56 2.14 22.38
N LEU A 77 -12.95 3.26 22.03
CA LEU A 77 -13.63 4.42 21.48
C LEU A 77 -14.31 4.08 20.14
N PHE A 78 -13.58 3.46 19.21
CA PHE A 78 -14.16 3.03 17.92
C PHE A 78 -15.24 1.97 18.10
N ALA A 79 -15.12 1.09 19.10
CA ALA A 79 -16.15 0.09 19.42
C ALA A 79 -17.45 0.71 19.99
N ALA A 80 -17.40 1.94 20.51
CA ALA A 80 -18.58 2.67 20.96
C ALA A 80 -19.37 3.32 19.81
N PHE A 81 -18.77 3.48 18.62
CA PHE A 81 -19.44 4.01 17.43
C PHE A 81 -20.13 2.89 16.63
N PRO A 82 -21.21 3.20 15.88
CA PRO A 82 -21.80 2.26 14.93
C PRO A 82 -20.78 1.81 13.87
N LYS A 83 -20.73 0.51 13.61
CA LYS A 83 -19.80 -0.11 12.64
C LYS A 83 -19.91 0.51 11.24
N GLU A 84 -21.10 0.96 10.88
CA GLU A 84 -21.43 1.60 9.60
C GLU A 84 -20.73 2.95 9.47
N MET A 85 -20.64 3.73 10.56
CA MET A 85 -19.96 5.02 10.58
C MET A 85 -18.45 4.85 10.42
N VAL A 86 -17.87 3.86 11.12
CA VAL A 86 -16.44 3.55 11.01
C VAL A 86 -16.10 3.06 9.59
N ALA A 87 -16.93 2.18 9.03
CA ALA A 87 -16.76 1.68 7.67
C ALA A 87 -16.88 2.82 6.62
N ALA A 88 -17.84 3.73 6.79
CA ALA A 88 -18.00 4.89 5.90
C ALA A 88 -16.79 5.83 5.96
N LEU A 89 -16.30 6.15 7.16
CA LEU A 89 -15.11 6.99 7.34
C LEU A 89 -13.86 6.34 6.72
N ALA A 90 -13.65 5.04 6.97
CA ALA A 90 -12.55 4.28 6.38
C ALA A 90 -12.65 4.25 4.84
N GLY A 91 -13.86 4.02 4.30
CA GLY A 91 -14.12 4.06 2.87
C GLY A 91 -13.78 5.42 2.25
N LEU A 92 -14.26 6.52 2.85
CA LEU A 92 -13.96 7.88 2.40
C LEU A 92 -12.46 8.18 2.40
N ALA A 93 -11.73 7.73 3.43
CA ALA A 93 -10.28 7.87 3.49
C ALA A 93 -9.54 7.07 2.39
N LEU A 94 -10.09 5.93 1.99
CA LEU A 94 -9.52 5.08 0.94
C LEU A 94 -9.81 5.59 -0.49
N ILE A 95 -10.90 6.32 -0.72
CA ILE A 95 -11.26 6.82 -2.07
C ILE A 95 -10.13 7.62 -2.70
N SER A 96 -9.53 8.55 -1.95
CA SER A 96 -8.43 9.39 -2.44
C SER A 96 -7.21 8.57 -2.83
N THR A 97 -6.90 7.56 -2.02
CA THR A 97 -5.80 6.63 -2.28
C THR A 97 -6.07 5.78 -3.51
N ILE A 98 -7.26 5.22 -3.67
CA ILE A 98 -7.63 4.40 -4.83
C ILE A 98 -7.55 5.24 -6.11
N ALA A 99 -8.09 6.46 -6.09
CA ALA A 99 -8.04 7.36 -7.24
C ALA A 99 -6.59 7.67 -7.67
N ALA A 100 -5.71 8.01 -6.72
CA ALA A 100 -4.31 8.28 -7.00
C ALA A 100 -3.54 7.05 -7.55
N ASN A 101 -3.76 5.87 -6.96
CA ASN A 101 -3.14 4.64 -7.44
C ASN A 101 -3.65 4.22 -8.82
N LEU A 102 -4.95 4.38 -9.10
CA LEU A 102 -5.50 4.08 -10.41
C LEU A 102 -4.95 5.02 -11.48
N ALA A 103 -4.88 6.33 -11.20
CA ALA A 103 -4.31 7.31 -12.11
C ALA A 103 -2.84 7.02 -12.45
N THR A 104 -2.04 6.66 -11.44
CA THR A 104 -0.62 6.34 -11.62
C THR A 104 -0.38 4.99 -12.31
N THR A 105 -1.21 3.98 -12.04
CA THR A 105 -1.03 2.64 -12.64
C THR A 105 -1.50 2.62 -14.11
N THR A 106 -2.45 3.49 -14.49
CA THR A 106 -2.98 3.58 -15.87
C THR A 106 -2.33 4.67 -16.72
N SER A 107 -1.31 5.36 -16.20
CA SER A 107 -0.63 6.45 -16.91
C SER A 107 0.22 5.96 -18.08
N GLU A 108 0.78 4.74 -17.99
CA GLU A 108 1.63 4.15 -19.02
C GLU A 108 0.76 3.38 -20.03
N PRO A 109 0.63 3.84 -21.29
CA PRO A 109 -0.27 3.22 -22.27
C PRO A 109 0.06 1.74 -22.51
N LYS A 110 1.36 1.40 -22.47
CA LYS A 110 1.85 0.04 -22.69
C LYS A 110 1.38 -0.99 -21.67
N TYR A 111 1.10 -0.58 -20.43
CA TYR A 111 0.72 -1.50 -19.34
C TYR A 111 -0.72 -1.28 -18.85
N ARG A 112 -1.48 -0.40 -19.52
CA ARG A 112 -2.83 -0.01 -19.08
C ARG A 112 -3.78 -1.20 -18.98
N ASP A 113 -3.81 -2.07 -19.99
CA ASP A 113 -4.73 -3.22 -19.98
C ASP A 113 -4.37 -4.20 -18.86
N ALA A 114 -3.08 -4.46 -18.65
CA ALA A 114 -2.61 -5.31 -17.57
C ALA A 114 -2.95 -4.73 -16.19
N ALA A 115 -2.81 -3.41 -16.01
CA ALA A 115 -3.19 -2.71 -14.79
C ALA A 115 -4.69 -2.83 -14.48
N VAL A 116 -5.54 -2.64 -15.51
CA VAL A 116 -6.99 -2.74 -15.37
C VAL A 116 -7.41 -4.18 -15.04
N ILE A 117 -6.86 -5.18 -15.74
CA ILE A 117 -7.14 -6.60 -15.46
C ILE A 117 -6.72 -6.97 -14.04
N THR A 118 -5.53 -6.53 -13.60
CA THR A 118 -5.05 -6.75 -12.23
C THR A 118 -6.03 -6.20 -11.20
N LEU A 119 -6.50 -4.97 -11.41
CA LEU A 119 -7.44 -4.29 -10.51
C LEU A 119 -8.80 -4.98 -10.49
N LEU A 120 -9.35 -5.35 -11.66
CA LEU A 120 -10.65 -6.01 -11.78
C LEU A 120 -10.65 -7.39 -11.11
N VAL A 121 -9.61 -8.20 -11.33
CA VAL A 121 -9.49 -9.53 -10.71
C VAL A 121 -9.29 -9.38 -9.20
N THR A 122 -8.52 -8.39 -8.74
CA THR A 122 -8.36 -8.12 -7.30
C THR A 122 -9.68 -7.69 -6.66
N ALA A 123 -10.42 -6.78 -7.31
CA ALA A 123 -11.68 -6.24 -6.82
C ALA A 123 -12.84 -7.25 -6.88
N SER A 124 -12.74 -8.27 -7.73
CA SER A 124 -13.73 -9.35 -7.83
C SER A 124 -13.90 -10.15 -6.53
N GLY A 125 -12.90 -10.13 -5.64
CA GLY A 125 -12.94 -10.94 -4.41
C GLY A 125 -12.82 -12.45 -4.63
N ALA A 126 -12.63 -12.89 -5.88
CA ALA A 126 -12.45 -14.29 -6.24
C ALA A 126 -11.25 -14.89 -5.49
N SER A 127 -11.52 -15.86 -4.63
CA SER A 127 -10.50 -16.56 -3.87
C SER A 127 -10.47 -18.01 -4.32
N PHE A 128 -9.35 -18.42 -4.92
CA PHE A 128 -9.12 -19.79 -5.36
C PHE A 128 -8.01 -20.42 -4.53
N PHE A 129 -8.16 -21.72 -4.19
CA PHE A 129 -7.17 -22.48 -3.41
C PHE A 129 -6.81 -21.87 -2.03
N GLY A 130 -7.73 -21.12 -1.42
CA GLY A 130 -7.48 -20.43 -0.16
C GLY A 130 -6.57 -19.20 -0.27
N LEU A 131 -6.19 -18.80 -1.49
CA LEU A 131 -5.44 -17.56 -1.76
C LEU A 131 -6.40 -16.42 -2.10
N ALA A 132 -6.09 -15.25 -1.56
CA ALA A 132 -6.87 -14.03 -1.79
C ALA A 132 -6.81 -13.58 -3.26
N SER A 133 -7.84 -12.85 -3.70
CA SER A 133 -7.97 -12.29 -5.05
C SER A 133 -6.78 -11.43 -5.48
N ALA A 134 -6.11 -10.75 -4.55
CA ALA A 134 -4.94 -9.93 -4.84
C ALA A 134 -3.79 -10.73 -5.48
N PHE A 135 -3.60 -11.99 -5.08
CA PHE A 135 -2.58 -12.86 -5.67
C PHE A 135 -2.92 -13.21 -7.12
N TRP A 136 -4.17 -13.62 -7.35
CA TRP A 136 -4.65 -13.97 -8.69
C TRP A 136 -4.71 -12.77 -9.62
N GLY A 137 -5.02 -11.58 -9.09
CA GLY A 137 -4.96 -10.33 -9.84
C GLY A 137 -3.55 -10.02 -10.31
N LEU A 138 -2.54 -10.19 -9.46
CA LEU A 138 -1.14 -10.01 -9.83
C LEU A 138 -0.71 -11.00 -10.93
N ILE A 139 -1.10 -12.27 -10.81
CA ILE A 139 -0.81 -13.28 -11.85
C ILE A 139 -1.48 -12.91 -13.17
N ALA A 140 -2.77 -12.57 -13.16
CA ALA A 140 -3.51 -12.19 -14.35
C ALA A 140 -2.85 -10.98 -15.05
N GLY A 141 -2.49 -9.94 -14.28
CA GLY A 141 -1.75 -8.80 -14.78
C GLY A 141 -0.40 -9.17 -15.40
N ALA A 142 0.39 -9.99 -14.72
CA ALA A 142 1.70 -10.44 -15.20
C ALA A 142 1.58 -11.24 -16.51
N VAL A 143 0.60 -12.13 -16.61
CA VAL A 143 0.32 -12.90 -17.83
C VAL A 143 -0.04 -11.96 -18.99
N THR A 144 -0.90 -10.97 -18.76
CA THR A 144 -1.23 -9.96 -19.79
C THR A 144 0.00 -9.23 -20.30
N VAL A 145 0.90 -8.79 -19.40
CA VAL A 145 2.15 -8.14 -19.80
C VAL A 145 3.04 -9.07 -20.62
N LEU A 146 3.10 -10.36 -20.27
CA LEU A 146 3.91 -11.35 -21.00
C LEU A 146 3.36 -11.59 -22.41
N ILE A 147 2.04 -11.65 -22.58
CA ILE A 147 1.40 -11.82 -23.89
C ILE A 147 1.67 -10.59 -24.78
N GLN A 148 1.44 -9.38 -24.25
CA GLN A 148 1.69 -8.13 -24.99
C GLN A 148 3.17 -7.97 -25.41
N LYS A 149 4.11 -8.40 -24.57
CA LYS A 149 5.53 -8.40 -24.90
C LYS A 149 5.87 -9.40 -26.02
N ARG A 150 5.18 -10.55 -26.09
CA ARG A 150 5.40 -11.54 -27.15
C ARG A 150 4.91 -11.03 -28.50
N ASP A 151 3.73 -10.42 -28.54
CA ASP A 151 3.16 -9.87 -29.78
C ASP A 151 4.00 -8.73 -30.36
N SER A 152 4.61 -7.91 -29.50
CA SER A 152 5.52 -6.82 -29.91
C SER A 152 6.89 -7.32 -30.40
N ALA A 153 7.26 -8.57 -30.15
CA ALA A 153 8.55 -9.14 -30.57
C ALA A 153 8.44 -9.97 -31.87
N SER A 154 7.22 -10.20 -32.35
CA SER A 154 6.91 -10.97 -33.55
C SER A 154 6.54 -10.14 -34.79
N GLY A 155 6.65 -8.81 -34.71
CA GLY A 155 6.46 -7.87 -35.82
C GLY A 155 7.69 -7.01 -36.03
#